data_AF-F4PSM3-F1
#
_entry.id   AF-F4PSM3-F1
#
_cell.length_a   1.000
_cell.length_b   1.000
_cell.length_c   1.000
_cell.angle_alpha   90.00
_cell.angle_beta   90.00
_cell.angle_gamma   90.00
#
_symmetry.space_group_name_H-M   'P 1'
#
loop_
_entity.id
_entity.type
_entity.pdbx_description
1 polymer ?
#
loop_
_entity_poly.entity_id
_entity_poly.type
_entity_poly.pdbx_seq_one_letter_code
_entity_poly.pdbx_strand_id
1 'polypeptide(L)'
;MYKQILILISIILTITYGQKVIHFNTASDCFQGCDFNDGSVWIGGVSPNNNNYQYIASIDYSKSKNKYSQKIDSFVNLQLGGLIIIGSPATSVYFTLFADSDISGSTLIGGNVTFTVSDGGGFGADNLTLANQATLALDSDCNALISTGVFEAGSLYTQDILGSFDSQLGSSFEGTFQVANQTTVYLYGKNYIGGTFSVLGETKIENADIYTQAYFYDLEVTSLVQVTPNSGLFVTYDLIAQNIYVDSQGLLATNQYQTFPEDGSPIVVNVGFIWNNQGSTVTFGQADVITINQINSLGSVQFLGDSVVTVQSQSNFTLFYLNTVNNADGTTAIFNLNNTSIETIVPYTSSSAETLVLISYTGENNQLGSTGINSLVNTTVVVNPDSVLTLNNSQVSFAQNSTISLLPVSTVIIAGSQVTVENITVEEATLNVADSNLDGTVSIVDGGRLLFNVSTTTSSVYLSGESKAYLAAPFTINGGLYLVDSSSADIYIDQLSLITSTVSVQIQGLISLDTYSQLTVTVPNANDLVLGKTYYLALSHSPITIDVNNQVTLTNSLPSKIVPQFATTTIDYVNYLTLTVIYIQN
;
A
#
# COMPACT_ATOMS: atom_id res chain seq x y z
N MET A 1 -14.68 -1.90 -43.57
CA MET A 1 -14.50 -0.57 -42.93
C MET A 1 -15.58 0.46 -43.29
N TYR A 2 -15.98 0.66 -44.56
CA TYR A 2 -17.05 1.63 -44.90
C TYR A 2 -18.45 1.39 -44.28
N LYS A 3 -18.78 0.15 -43.86
CA LYS A 3 -20.08 -0.18 -43.27
C LYS A 3 -20.21 0.12 -41.77
N GLN A 4 -19.11 0.27 -41.03
CA GLN A 4 -19.15 0.62 -39.60
C GLN A 4 -19.28 2.13 -39.39
N ILE A 5 -18.66 2.93 -40.26
CA ILE A 5 -18.78 4.41 -40.27
C ILE A 5 -20.24 4.87 -40.49
N LEU A 6 -21.02 4.13 -41.30
CA LEU A 6 -22.42 4.47 -41.61
C LEU A 6 -23.39 4.19 -40.44
N ILE A 7 -23.05 3.27 -39.55
CA ILE A 7 -23.87 2.94 -38.38
C ILE A 7 -23.58 3.92 -37.23
N LEU A 8 -22.34 4.43 -37.12
CA LEU A 8 -21.99 5.47 -36.15
C LEU A 8 -22.62 6.84 -36.49
N ILE A 9 -22.64 7.22 -37.78
CA ILE A 9 -23.27 8.47 -38.25
C ILE A 9 -24.81 8.48 -38.06
N SER A 10 -25.45 7.30 -38.02
CA SER A 10 -26.92 7.21 -37.88
C SER A 10 -27.41 7.36 -36.44
N ILE A 11 -26.54 7.22 -35.43
CA ILE A 11 -26.91 7.33 -34.00
C ILE A 11 -26.72 8.78 -33.49
N ILE A 12 -26.00 9.64 -34.22
CA ILE A 12 -25.67 11.02 -33.80
C ILE A 12 -26.75 12.05 -34.20
N LEU A 13 -27.74 11.68 -35.02
CA LEU A 13 -28.81 12.59 -35.49
C LEU A 13 -30.11 12.45 -34.68
N THR A 14 -30.07 12.66 -33.36
CA THR A 14 -31.27 13.12 -32.64
C THR A 14 -31.47 14.60 -32.93
N ILE A 15 -32.06 14.90 -34.08
CA ILE A 15 -32.49 16.24 -34.45
C ILE A 15 -33.59 16.65 -33.45
N THR A 16 -33.25 17.53 -32.51
CA THR A 16 -34.26 18.25 -31.74
C THR A 16 -35.04 19.14 -32.71
N TYR A 17 -36.36 19.20 -32.56
CA TYR A 17 -37.27 19.95 -33.42
C TYR A 17 -36.75 21.39 -33.62
N GLY A 18 -36.30 21.74 -34.84
CA GLY A 18 -35.93 23.10 -35.22
C GLY A 18 -34.47 23.33 -35.68
N GLN A 19 -33.57 22.36 -35.51
CA GLN A 19 -32.18 22.48 -35.98
C GLN A 19 -32.05 22.33 -37.51
N LYS A 20 -31.12 23.08 -38.13
CA LYS A 20 -30.86 23.09 -39.58
C LYS A 20 -29.38 22.87 -39.86
N VAL A 21 -29.06 21.94 -40.76
CA VAL A 21 -27.68 21.73 -41.20
C VAL A 21 -27.35 22.71 -42.33
N ILE A 22 -26.28 23.49 -42.17
CA ILE A 22 -25.72 24.36 -43.21
C ILE A 22 -24.40 23.75 -43.68
N HIS A 23 -24.25 23.59 -44.98
CA HIS A 23 -23.09 22.96 -45.59
C HIS A 23 -22.12 23.99 -46.14
N PHE A 24 -20.84 23.80 -45.84
CA PHE A 24 -19.75 24.56 -46.42
C PHE A 24 -19.62 24.21 -47.91
N ASN A 25 -19.38 25.20 -48.75
CA ASN A 25 -19.12 24.95 -50.15
C ASN A 25 -17.67 24.44 -50.32
N THR A 26 -17.50 23.12 -50.39
CA THR A 26 -16.17 22.49 -50.53
C THR A 26 -15.47 22.75 -51.86
N ALA A 27 -16.11 23.48 -52.79
CA ALA A 27 -15.50 23.99 -54.01
C ALA A 27 -14.86 25.38 -53.82
N SER A 28 -15.14 26.08 -52.72
CA SER A 28 -14.44 27.32 -52.35
C SER A 28 -12.96 27.04 -52.10
N ASP A 29 -12.09 27.92 -52.58
CA ASP A 29 -10.65 27.83 -52.36
C ASP A 29 -10.26 28.64 -51.12
N CYS A 30 -10.05 27.94 -50.01
CA CYS A 30 -9.64 28.51 -48.73
C CYS A 30 -8.15 28.28 -48.44
N PHE A 31 -7.33 28.00 -49.46
CA PHE A 31 -5.89 27.81 -49.26
C PHE A 31 -5.20 29.04 -48.64
N GLN A 32 -5.66 30.25 -48.99
CA GLN A 32 -5.18 31.52 -48.44
C GLN A 32 -5.94 31.99 -47.18
N GLY A 33 -6.88 31.18 -46.67
CA GLY A 33 -7.77 31.55 -45.56
C GLY A 33 -9.17 31.96 -46.03
N CYS A 34 -10.17 31.45 -45.32
CA CYS A 34 -11.57 31.87 -45.42
C CYS A 34 -12.08 32.24 -44.04
N ASP A 35 -12.92 33.26 -43.95
CA ASP A 35 -13.68 33.54 -42.73
C ASP A 35 -14.86 32.57 -42.63
N PHE A 36 -14.94 31.83 -41.51
CA PHE A 36 -16.05 30.93 -41.19
C PHE A 36 -17.41 31.65 -41.26
N ASN A 37 -17.45 32.96 -41.00
CA ASN A 37 -18.67 33.75 -40.92
C ASN A 37 -19.03 34.43 -42.24
N ASP A 38 -18.22 34.29 -43.30
CA ASP A 38 -18.56 34.80 -44.61
C ASP A 38 -19.64 33.93 -45.28
N GLY A 39 -20.84 34.48 -45.44
CA GLY A 39 -21.94 33.78 -46.11
C GLY A 39 -21.59 33.27 -47.51
N SER A 40 -20.63 33.88 -48.22
CA SER A 40 -20.24 33.50 -49.58
C SER A 40 -19.61 32.09 -49.67
N VAL A 41 -19.02 31.59 -48.58
CA VAL A 41 -18.40 30.25 -48.53
C VAL A 41 -19.38 29.14 -48.10
N TRP A 42 -20.62 29.50 -47.76
CA TRP A 42 -21.68 28.55 -47.39
C TRP A 42 -22.69 28.33 -48.51
N ILE A 43 -23.16 27.09 -48.65
CA ILE A 43 -24.22 26.77 -49.62
C ILE A 43 -25.50 27.50 -49.22
N GLY A 44 -26.00 28.37 -50.11
CA GLY A 44 -27.20 29.17 -49.87
C GLY A 44 -26.93 30.55 -49.26
N GLY A 45 -25.67 30.94 -49.02
CA GLY A 45 -25.33 32.30 -48.60
C GLY A 45 -25.58 32.60 -47.12
N VAL A 46 -25.81 31.58 -46.29
CA VAL A 46 -26.17 31.74 -44.87
C VAL A 46 -24.98 31.39 -43.99
N SER A 47 -24.51 32.35 -43.20
CA SER A 47 -23.50 32.11 -42.17
C SER A 47 -24.09 31.25 -41.04
N PRO A 48 -23.40 30.20 -40.55
CA PRO A 48 -23.90 29.35 -39.48
C PRO A 48 -24.00 30.05 -38.13
N ASN A 49 -23.16 31.06 -37.91
CA ASN A 49 -23.05 31.73 -36.63
C ASN A 49 -24.06 32.90 -36.57
N ASN A 50 -25.25 32.64 -36.01
CA ASN A 50 -26.33 33.63 -35.90
C ASN A 50 -26.94 33.71 -34.48
N ASN A 51 -26.15 33.39 -33.45
CA ASN A 51 -26.48 33.53 -32.03
C ASN A 51 -27.82 32.89 -31.59
N ASN A 52 -28.22 31.77 -32.21
CA ASN A 52 -29.54 31.18 -31.94
C ASN A 52 -29.54 29.64 -31.80
N TYR A 53 -28.36 29.00 -31.66
CA TYR A 53 -28.15 27.54 -31.56
C TYR A 53 -28.95 26.70 -32.56
N GLN A 54 -29.43 27.31 -33.65
CA GLN A 54 -30.33 26.68 -34.60
C GLN A 54 -29.55 25.86 -35.63
N TYR A 55 -28.31 26.27 -35.92
CA TYR A 55 -27.56 25.75 -37.05
C TYR A 55 -26.52 24.73 -36.64
N ILE A 56 -26.46 23.65 -37.40
CA ILE A 56 -25.36 22.69 -37.39
C ILE A 56 -24.46 23.04 -38.57
N ALA A 57 -23.23 23.47 -38.29
CA ALA A 57 -22.26 23.80 -39.33
C ALA A 57 -21.54 22.53 -39.81
N SER A 58 -21.54 22.27 -41.12
CA SER A 58 -20.93 21.07 -41.71
C SER A 58 -19.90 21.42 -42.80
N ILE A 59 -18.63 21.21 -42.50
CA ILE A 59 -17.49 21.30 -43.41
C ILE A 59 -17.01 19.87 -43.69
N ASP A 60 -17.41 19.26 -44.80
CA ASP A 60 -17.13 17.84 -45.10
C ASP A 60 -16.43 17.66 -46.45
N TYR A 61 -15.12 17.43 -46.42
CA TYR A 61 -14.27 17.16 -47.57
C TYR A 61 -14.14 15.66 -47.91
N SER A 62 -14.83 14.76 -47.20
CA SER A 62 -14.71 13.30 -47.41
C SER A 62 -15.04 12.85 -48.84
N LYS A 63 -15.90 13.60 -49.54
CA LYS A 63 -16.29 13.37 -50.95
C LYS A 63 -15.84 14.50 -51.90
N SER A 64 -15.03 15.43 -51.41
CA SER A 64 -14.58 16.57 -52.22
C SER A 64 -13.56 16.14 -53.27
N LYS A 65 -13.54 16.87 -54.39
CA LYS A 65 -12.48 16.75 -55.41
C LYS A 65 -11.30 17.68 -55.14
N ASN A 66 -11.42 18.54 -54.13
CA ASN A 66 -10.35 19.43 -53.68
C ASN A 66 -9.17 18.58 -53.18
N LYS A 67 -7.93 18.98 -53.48
CA LYS A 67 -6.70 18.27 -53.09
C LYS A 67 -5.69 19.19 -52.38
N TYR A 68 -6.14 20.38 -51.99
CA TYR A 68 -5.32 21.38 -51.34
C TYR A 68 -5.73 21.49 -49.88
N SER A 69 -4.78 21.85 -49.02
CA SER A 69 -5.10 22.22 -47.65
C SER A 69 -6.04 23.42 -47.61
N GLN A 70 -6.97 23.42 -46.66
CA GLN A 70 -7.97 24.46 -46.48
C GLN A 70 -7.75 25.12 -45.13
N LYS A 71 -7.74 26.45 -45.08
CA LYS A 71 -7.63 27.24 -43.86
C LYS A 71 -8.92 28.01 -43.63
N ILE A 72 -9.56 27.78 -42.50
CA ILE A 72 -10.84 28.39 -42.14
C ILE A 72 -10.67 28.99 -40.75
N ASP A 73 -10.88 30.30 -40.64
CA ASP A 73 -10.67 31.03 -39.39
C ASP A 73 -11.99 31.61 -38.90
N SER A 74 -12.23 31.58 -37.59
CA SER A 74 -13.34 32.32 -36.96
C SER A 74 -12.81 33.32 -35.95
N PHE A 75 -13.19 34.58 -36.12
CA PHE A 75 -12.80 35.70 -35.25
C PHE A 75 -13.90 36.13 -34.28
N VAL A 76 -15.03 35.42 -34.26
CA VAL A 76 -16.19 35.72 -33.41
C VAL A 76 -16.63 34.47 -32.67
N ASN A 77 -17.28 34.67 -31.52
CA ASN A 77 -17.79 33.58 -30.69
C ASN A 77 -18.74 32.70 -31.49
N LEU A 78 -18.54 31.38 -31.48
CA LEU A 78 -19.38 30.41 -32.15
C LEU A 78 -20.53 29.99 -31.24
N GLN A 79 -21.78 30.19 -31.68
CA GLN A 79 -22.97 29.68 -30.99
C GLN A 79 -23.77 28.77 -31.92
N LEU A 80 -23.57 27.45 -31.80
CA LEU A 80 -24.05 26.46 -32.77
C LEU A 80 -24.90 25.35 -32.11
N GLY A 81 -25.83 24.81 -32.89
CA GLY A 81 -26.57 23.59 -32.57
C GLY A 81 -25.73 22.32 -32.72
N GLY A 82 -24.61 22.40 -33.45
CA GLY A 82 -23.65 21.32 -33.68
C GLY A 82 -22.56 21.75 -34.67
N LEU A 83 -21.44 21.01 -34.70
CA LEU A 83 -20.32 21.28 -35.60
C LEU A 83 -19.76 19.98 -36.17
N ILE A 84 -19.58 19.92 -37.48
CA ILE A 84 -18.98 18.78 -38.17
C ILE A 84 -17.88 19.30 -39.07
N ILE A 85 -16.63 18.92 -38.79
CA ILE A 85 -15.48 19.24 -39.63
C ILE A 85 -14.78 17.93 -39.97
N ILE A 86 -14.88 17.54 -41.24
CA ILE A 86 -14.30 16.31 -41.77
C ILE A 86 -13.38 16.64 -42.93
N GLY A 87 -12.10 16.31 -42.82
CA GLY A 87 -11.16 16.39 -43.93
C GLY A 87 -11.08 15.08 -44.72
N SER A 88 -10.00 14.88 -45.46
CA SER A 88 -9.74 13.62 -46.17
C SER A 88 -8.24 13.33 -46.25
N PRO A 89 -7.84 12.10 -46.62
CA PRO A 89 -6.44 11.80 -46.91
C PRO A 89 -5.81 12.71 -47.99
N ALA A 90 -6.62 13.33 -48.85
CA ALA A 90 -6.17 14.25 -49.90
C ALA A 90 -6.36 15.73 -49.53
N THR A 91 -7.04 16.05 -48.44
CA THR A 91 -7.41 17.43 -48.06
C THR A 91 -7.31 17.59 -46.55
N SER A 92 -6.26 18.28 -46.10
CA SER A 92 -6.18 18.72 -44.70
C SER A 92 -7.03 19.97 -44.48
N VAL A 93 -7.76 20.02 -43.37
CA VAL A 93 -8.49 21.23 -42.95
C VAL A 93 -7.85 21.77 -41.69
N TYR A 94 -7.44 23.03 -41.72
CA TYR A 94 -6.97 23.79 -40.57
C TYR A 94 -8.07 24.76 -40.18
N PHE A 95 -8.65 24.55 -39.00
CA PHE A 95 -9.68 25.40 -38.45
C PHE A 95 -9.12 26.15 -37.25
N THR A 96 -9.07 27.48 -37.30
CA THR A 96 -8.59 28.30 -36.18
C THR A 96 -9.74 29.10 -35.58
N LEU A 97 -9.92 28.99 -34.27
CA LEU A 97 -10.88 29.76 -33.51
C LEU A 97 -10.12 30.76 -32.63
N PHE A 98 -10.32 32.06 -32.86
CA PHE A 98 -9.71 33.16 -32.09
C PHE A 98 -10.67 33.75 -31.04
N ALA A 99 -11.70 32.98 -30.65
CA ALA A 99 -12.82 33.44 -29.84
C ALA A 99 -13.44 32.26 -29.07
N ASP A 100 -14.54 32.48 -28.33
CA ASP A 100 -15.19 31.37 -27.61
C ASP A 100 -16.03 30.50 -28.55
N SER A 101 -16.27 29.25 -28.15
CA SER A 101 -17.30 28.40 -28.74
C SER A 101 -18.22 27.82 -27.69
N ASP A 102 -19.51 27.83 -28.01
CA ASP A 102 -20.56 27.17 -27.25
C ASP A 102 -21.44 26.39 -28.23
N ILE A 103 -21.19 25.08 -28.27
CA ILE A 103 -21.85 24.14 -29.17
C ILE A 103 -22.80 23.29 -28.34
N SER A 104 -24.09 23.65 -28.38
CA SER A 104 -25.15 22.99 -27.60
C SER A 104 -25.42 21.52 -27.96
N GLY A 105 -24.83 21.02 -29.05
CA GLY A 105 -25.00 19.64 -29.52
C GLY A 105 -23.67 18.99 -29.84
N SER A 106 -23.69 18.00 -30.74
CA SER A 106 -22.49 17.23 -31.08
C SER A 106 -21.49 18.01 -31.94
N THR A 107 -20.22 17.88 -31.58
CA THR A 107 -19.05 18.34 -32.32
C THR A 107 -18.25 17.13 -32.80
N LEU A 108 -18.12 16.97 -34.12
CA LEU A 108 -17.30 15.93 -34.75
C LEU A 108 -16.15 16.59 -35.52
N ILE A 109 -14.92 16.30 -35.08
CA ILE A 109 -13.69 16.71 -35.76
C ILE A 109 -13.02 15.42 -36.24
N GLY A 110 -12.90 15.26 -37.55
CA GLY A 110 -12.50 13.98 -38.13
C GLY A 110 -11.67 14.07 -39.40
N GLY A 111 -10.76 13.13 -39.63
CA GLY A 111 -10.12 12.94 -40.94
C GLY A 111 -9.15 14.05 -41.32
N ASN A 112 -7.91 13.98 -40.84
CA ASN A 112 -6.83 14.92 -41.19
C ASN A 112 -7.22 16.41 -41.01
N VAL A 113 -7.90 16.69 -39.90
CA VAL A 113 -8.31 18.04 -39.47
C VAL A 113 -7.43 18.46 -38.30
N THR A 114 -6.98 19.71 -38.30
CA THR A 114 -6.39 20.36 -37.12
C THR A 114 -7.31 21.51 -36.72
N PHE A 115 -7.95 21.38 -35.56
CA PHE A 115 -8.74 22.42 -34.94
C PHE A 115 -7.91 23.07 -33.84
N THR A 116 -7.70 24.37 -33.94
CA THR A 116 -6.92 25.14 -32.96
C THR A 116 -7.82 26.19 -32.32
N VAL A 117 -7.82 26.26 -30.99
CA VAL A 117 -8.34 27.40 -30.23
C VAL A 117 -7.14 28.25 -29.82
N SER A 118 -7.16 29.53 -30.15
CA SER A 118 -6.09 30.48 -29.87
C SER A 118 -6.56 31.60 -28.95
N ASP A 119 -5.60 32.37 -28.45
CA ASP A 119 -5.80 33.68 -27.80
C ASP A 119 -6.66 33.64 -26.52
N GLY A 120 -6.66 32.51 -25.79
CA GLY A 120 -7.35 32.36 -24.51
C GLY A 120 -8.86 32.15 -24.61
N GLY A 121 -9.35 31.69 -25.77
CA GLY A 121 -10.76 31.36 -25.99
C GLY A 121 -11.23 30.09 -25.26
N GLY A 122 -12.54 29.95 -25.10
CA GLY A 122 -13.18 28.73 -24.59
C GLY A 122 -13.63 27.75 -25.69
N PHE A 123 -13.44 26.44 -25.47
CA PHE A 123 -14.08 25.37 -26.25
C PHE A 123 -15.21 24.71 -25.47
N GLY A 124 -16.46 24.99 -25.85
CA GLY A 124 -17.65 24.37 -25.26
C GLY A 124 -18.35 23.44 -26.26
N ALA A 125 -18.59 22.18 -25.87
CA ALA A 125 -19.41 21.26 -26.67
C ALA A 125 -20.17 20.26 -25.80
N ASP A 126 -21.44 19.97 -26.10
CA ASP A 126 -22.16 18.92 -25.36
C ASP A 126 -21.49 17.54 -25.57
N ASN A 127 -21.23 17.15 -26.82
CA ASN A 127 -20.51 15.90 -27.11
C ASN A 127 -19.37 16.17 -28.09
N LEU A 128 -18.15 15.79 -27.74
CA LEU A 128 -16.97 15.90 -28.61
C LEU A 128 -16.58 14.52 -29.15
N THR A 129 -16.44 14.42 -30.47
CA THR A 129 -15.80 13.26 -31.12
C THR A 129 -14.59 13.72 -31.91
N LEU A 130 -13.42 13.24 -31.51
CA LEU A 130 -12.14 13.40 -32.18
C LEU A 130 -11.80 12.09 -32.89
N ALA A 131 -11.96 12.07 -34.21
CA ALA A 131 -11.90 10.86 -35.02
C ALA A 131 -10.76 10.91 -36.05
N ASN A 132 -10.24 9.75 -36.45
CA ASN A 132 -9.41 9.60 -37.66
C ASN A 132 -8.30 10.66 -37.87
N GLN A 133 -7.20 10.61 -37.10
CA GLN A 133 -6.07 11.55 -37.26
C GLN A 133 -6.44 13.03 -37.10
N ALA A 134 -7.56 13.33 -36.44
CA ALA A 134 -7.92 14.70 -36.09
C ALA A 134 -7.12 15.17 -34.87
N THR A 135 -6.78 16.45 -34.89
CA THR A 135 -6.15 17.17 -33.78
C THR A 135 -7.09 18.24 -33.26
N LEU A 136 -7.28 18.32 -31.96
CA LEU A 136 -7.78 19.49 -31.25
C LEU A 136 -6.64 20.04 -30.37
N ALA A 137 -6.18 21.24 -30.70
CA ALA A 137 -5.13 21.93 -29.99
C ALA A 137 -5.70 23.19 -29.31
N LEU A 138 -5.45 23.33 -28.01
CA LEU A 138 -5.77 24.51 -27.23
C LEU A 138 -4.47 25.24 -26.91
N ASP A 139 -4.26 26.37 -27.59
CA ASP A 139 -3.04 27.16 -27.51
C ASP A 139 -3.27 28.31 -26.51
N SER A 140 -2.37 28.50 -25.54
CA SER A 140 -2.49 29.48 -24.44
C SER A 140 -3.54 29.10 -23.36
N ASP A 141 -3.91 30.06 -22.49
CA ASP A 141 -4.85 29.92 -21.37
C ASP A 141 -6.31 29.70 -21.83
N CYS A 142 -6.54 28.58 -22.51
CA CYS A 142 -7.83 28.18 -23.05
C CYS A 142 -8.54 27.18 -22.12
N ASN A 143 -9.86 27.22 -22.09
CA ASN A 143 -10.67 26.28 -21.30
C ASN A 143 -11.51 25.39 -22.22
N ALA A 144 -11.49 24.08 -22.02
CA ALA A 144 -12.37 23.13 -22.67
C ALA A 144 -13.42 22.61 -21.68
N LEU A 145 -14.70 22.74 -22.02
CA LEU A 145 -15.81 22.16 -21.27
C LEU A 145 -16.64 21.28 -22.21
N ILE A 146 -16.69 19.99 -21.92
CA ILE A 146 -17.50 19.02 -22.63
C ILE A 146 -18.42 18.24 -21.70
N SER A 147 -19.61 17.83 -22.17
CA SER A 147 -20.42 16.87 -21.40
C SER A 147 -19.85 15.47 -21.52
N THR A 148 -19.64 14.98 -22.76
CA THR A 148 -18.95 13.70 -23.03
C THR A 148 -17.95 13.83 -24.17
N GLY A 149 -16.92 12.98 -24.15
CA GLY A 149 -15.85 12.95 -25.15
C GLY A 149 -15.54 11.55 -25.66
N VAL A 150 -15.31 11.44 -26.97
CA VAL A 150 -14.78 10.23 -27.63
C VAL A 150 -13.54 10.63 -28.43
N PHE A 151 -12.38 10.24 -27.94
CA PHE A 151 -11.08 10.46 -28.57
C PHE A 151 -10.63 9.13 -29.17
N GLU A 152 -10.94 8.91 -30.45
CA GLU A 152 -10.67 7.63 -31.12
C GLU A 152 -9.16 7.39 -31.29
N ALA A 153 -8.77 6.12 -31.44
CA ALA A 153 -7.39 5.75 -31.73
C ALA A 153 -6.81 6.56 -32.91
N GLY A 154 -5.65 7.19 -32.67
CA GLY A 154 -4.96 8.03 -33.65
C GLY A 154 -5.40 9.50 -33.67
N SER A 155 -6.39 9.93 -32.88
CA SER A 155 -6.65 11.35 -32.64
C SER A 155 -5.61 11.96 -31.70
N LEU A 156 -5.53 13.29 -31.68
CA LEU A 156 -4.67 14.06 -30.79
C LEU A 156 -5.47 15.17 -30.10
N TYR A 157 -5.43 15.20 -28.78
CA TYR A 157 -5.81 16.37 -27.98
C TYR A 157 -4.55 16.91 -27.30
N THR A 158 -4.27 18.20 -27.46
CA THR A 158 -3.16 18.89 -26.82
C THR A 158 -3.62 20.19 -26.19
N GLN A 159 -3.11 20.48 -24.99
CA GLN A 159 -3.28 21.75 -24.31
C GLN A 159 -1.94 22.22 -23.74
N ASP A 160 -1.50 23.40 -24.16
CA ASP A 160 -0.09 23.82 -24.08
C ASP A 160 0.34 24.39 -22.72
N ILE A 161 -0.50 25.20 -22.07
CA ILE A 161 -0.22 25.79 -20.75
C ILE A 161 -1.47 26.52 -20.22
N LEU A 162 -1.69 26.47 -18.90
CA LEU A 162 -2.79 27.16 -18.22
C LEU A 162 -4.18 26.72 -18.72
N GLY A 163 -5.23 27.23 -18.07
CA GLY A 163 -6.62 26.87 -18.36
C GLY A 163 -7.06 25.54 -17.76
N SER A 164 -8.12 24.96 -18.34
CA SER A 164 -8.73 23.73 -17.84
C SER A 164 -9.32 22.84 -18.93
N PHE A 165 -9.43 21.54 -18.66
CA PHE A 165 -10.25 20.60 -19.42
C PHE A 165 -11.27 19.96 -18.47
N ASP A 166 -12.55 19.99 -18.83
CA ASP A 166 -13.63 19.45 -18.02
C ASP A 166 -14.54 18.54 -18.86
N SER A 167 -14.76 17.30 -18.39
CA SER A 167 -15.72 16.33 -18.92
C SER A 167 -16.75 15.96 -17.85
N GLN A 168 -18.03 16.31 -18.06
CA GLN A 168 -19.07 16.24 -17.03
C GLN A 168 -19.75 14.87 -16.82
N LEU A 169 -19.85 14.03 -17.85
CA LEU A 169 -20.66 12.80 -17.84
C LEU A 169 -19.86 11.54 -18.21
N GLY A 170 -18.54 11.65 -18.31
CA GLY A 170 -17.62 10.57 -18.68
C GLY A 170 -17.15 10.65 -20.14
N SER A 171 -15.92 10.19 -20.37
CA SER A 171 -15.24 10.23 -21.68
C SER A 171 -14.42 8.98 -21.96
N SER A 172 -14.16 8.71 -23.24
CA SER A 172 -13.31 7.61 -23.72
C SER A 172 -12.08 8.15 -24.45
N PHE A 173 -10.90 7.80 -23.96
CA PHE A 173 -9.59 8.26 -24.42
C PHE A 173 -8.80 7.11 -25.04
N GLU A 174 -8.99 6.84 -26.33
CA GLU A 174 -8.23 5.84 -27.11
C GLU A 174 -7.10 6.46 -27.96
N GLY A 175 -7.18 7.76 -28.24
CA GLY A 175 -6.15 8.54 -28.92
C GLY A 175 -5.02 9.02 -28.01
N THR A 176 -4.30 10.06 -28.44
CA THR A 176 -3.33 10.76 -27.60
C THR A 176 -4.02 11.94 -26.91
N PHE A 177 -3.98 11.96 -25.58
CA PHE A 177 -4.45 13.05 -24.75
C PHE A 177 -3.27 13.58 -23.93
N GLN A 178 -2.87 14.81 -24.20
CA GLN A 178 -1.73 15.46 -23.56
C GLN A 178 -2.13 16.83 -23.04
N VAL A 179 -1.93 17.03 -21.75
CA VAL A 179 -2.14 18.31 -21.07
C VAL A 179 -0.85 18.70 -20.38
N ALA A 180 -0.37 19.90 -20.65
CA ALA A 180 0.87 20.43 -20.11
C ALA A 180 0.74 20.87 -18.64
N ASN A 181 1.86 21.32 -18.07
CA ASN A 181 1.92 21.78 -16.68
C ASN A 181 1.05 23.05 -16.49
N GLN A 182 0.56 23.23 -15.26
CA GLN A 182 -0.27 24.36 -14.82
C GLN A 182 -1.69 24.39 -15.40
N THR A 183 -2.15 23.32 -16.06
CA THR A 183 -3.53 23.16 -16.51
C THR A 183 -4.27 22.20 -15.57
N THR A 184 -5.53 22.50 -15.25
CA THR A 184 -6.36 21.62 -14.40
C THR A 184 -7.29 20.73 -15.24
N VAL A 185 -7.36 19.44 -14.93
CA VAL A 185 -8.20 18.47 -15.63
C VAL A 185 -9.25 17.90 -14.69
N TYR A 186 -10.53 18.04 -15.05
CA TYR A 186 -11.67 17.46 -14.34
C TYR A 186 -12.36 16.39 -15.19
N LEU A 187 -12.33 15.15 -14.72
CA LEU A 187 -12.98 14.00 -15.37
C LEU A 187 -14.09 13.44 -14.48
N TYR A 188 -15.30 13.95 -14.64
CA TYR A 188 -16.49 13.44 -13.97
C TYR A 188 -17.06 12.22 -14.70
N GLY A 189 -18.00 11.53 -14.05
CA GLY A 189 -18.60 10.31 -14.58
C GLY A 189 -17.60 9.17 -14.72
N LYS A 190 -17.94 8.20 -15.57
CA LYS A 190 -17.08 7.04 -15.83
C LYS A 190 -16.20 7.28 -17.05
N ASN A 191 -14.89 7.23 -16.84
CA ASN A 191 -13.88 7.47 -17.88
C ASN A 191 -13.19 6.17 -18.30
N TYR A 192 -12.86 6.07 -19.58
CA TYR A 192 -12.09 4.96 -20.15
C TYR A 192 -10.78 5.51 -20.70
N ILE A 193 -9.63 5.03 -20.21
CA ILE A 193 -8.31 5.49 -20.64
C ILE A 193 -7.56 4.32 -21.27
N GLY A 194 -7.48 4.30 -22.61
CA GLY A 194 -6.87 3.20 -23.38
C GLY A 194 -5.80 3.61 -24.39
N GLY A 195 -5.60 4.91 -24.63
CA GLY A 195 -4.58 5.46 -25.54
C GLY A 195 -3.30 5.95 -24.85
N THR A 196 -2.66 6.96 -25.43
CA THR A 196 -1.56 7.68 -24.75
C THR A 196 -2.18 8.76 -23.88
N PHE A 197 -2.02 8.69 -22.57
CA PHE A 197 -2.65 9.63 -21.64
C PHE A 197 -1.63 10.23 -20.68
N SER A 198 -1.45 11.55 -20.75
CA SER A 198 -0.50 12.29 -19.92
C SER A 198 -1.07 13.64 -19.52
N VAL A 199 -1.17 13.89 -18.21
CA VAL A 199 -1.54 15.18 -17.64
C VAL A 199 -0.43 15.63 -16.72
N LEU A 200 0.24 16.72 -17.09
CA LEU A 200 1.35 17.31 -16.33
C LEU A 200 0.89 18.38 -15.32
N GLY A 201 -0.41 18.59 -15.17
CA GLY A 201 -0.99 19.48 -14.15
C GLY A 201 -1.89 18.73 -13.16
N GLU A 202 -2.70 19.50 -12.44
CA GLU A 202 -3.63 18.97 -11.43
C GLU A 202 -4.77 18.19 -12.09
N THR A 203 -5.03 16.96 -11.64
CA THR A 203 -6.12 16.15 -12.16
C THR A 203 -7.08 15.72 -11.07
N LYS A 204 -8.38 15.89 -11.31
CA LYS A 204 -9.45 15.31 -10.50
C LYS A 204 -10.29 14.35 -11.33
N ILE A 205 -10.39 13.10 -10.90
CA ILE A 205 -11.13 12.03 -11.57
C ILE A 205 -12.18 11.47 -10.61
N GLU A 206 -13.42 11.35 -11.07
CA GLU A 206 -14.45 10.63 -10.31
C GLU A 206 -14.26 9.13 -10.42
N ASN A 207 -14.40 8.58 -11.62
CA ASN A 207 -14.25 7.17 -11.90
C ASN A 207 -13.47 6.94 -13.20
N ALA A 208 -12.48 6.03 -13.20
CA ALA A 208 -11.78 5.65 -14.42
C ALA A 208 -11.34 4.18 -14.45
N ASP A 209 -11.44 3.59 -15.64
CA ASP A 209 -10.80 2.32 -15.99
C ASP A 209 -9.54 2.60 -16.85
N ILE A 210 -8.38 2.12 -16.41
CA ILE A 210 -7.08 2.31 -17.08
C ILE A 210 -6.71 1.02 -17.82
N TYR A 211 -6.66 1.08 -19.16
CA TYR A 211 -6.36 -0.01 -20.11
C TYR A 211 -4.99 0.14 -20.80
N THR A 212 -4.19 1.10 -20.34
CA THR A 212 -2.90 1.51 -20.91
C THR A 212 -2.01 2.05 -19.80
N GLN A 213 -0.91 2.70 -20.14
CA GLN A 213 -0.12 3.50 -19.20
C GLN A 213 -0.68 4.93 -19.16
N ALA A 214 -1.14 5.36 -17.99
CA ALA A 214 -1.65 6.70 -17.74
C ALA A 214 -0.74 7.45 -16.76
N TYR A 215 -0.34 8.67 -17.14
CA TYR A 215 0.62 9.48 -16.40
C TYR A 215 -0.05 10.75 -15.88
N PHE A 216 0.10 10.98 -14.58
CA PHE A 216 -0.41 12.15 -13.88
C PHE A 216 0.71 12.82 -13.10
N TYR A 217 0.64 14.14 -13.00
CA TYR A 217 1.48 14.91 -12.10
C TYR A 217 0.92 14.80 -10.68
N ASP A 218 -0.27 15.37 -10.49
CA ASP A 218 -1.10 15.24 -9.30
C ASP A 218 -2.44 14.60 -9.65
N LEU A 219 -2.94 13.72 -8.77
CA LEU A 219 -4.15 12.97 -8.99
C LEU A 219 -5.04 12.91 -7.74
N GLU A 220 -6.24 13.50 -7.83
CA GLU A 220 -7.35 13.30 -6.90
C GLU A 220 -8.40 12.35 -7.50
N VAL A 221 -8.61 11.19 -6.88
CA VAL A 221 -9.66 10.22 -7.22
C VAL A 221 -10.78 10.27 -6.19
N THR A 222 -11.96 10.74 -6.58
CA THR A 222 -13.09 10.91 -5.64
C THR A 222 -13.97 9.68 -5.48
N SER A 223 -13.92 8.70 -6.39
CA SER A 223 -14.66 7.44 -6.25
C SER A 223 -13.79 6.21 -6.43
N LEU A 224 -13.39 5.87 -7.66
CA LEU A 224 -12.65 4.63 -7.95
C LEU A 224 -11.79 4.77 -9.20
N VAL A 225 -10.53 4.33 -9.11
CA VAL A 225 -9.72 4.01 -10.29
C VAL A 225 -9.42 2.52 -10.34
N GLN A 226 -9.70 1.90 -11.49
CA GLN A 226 -9.37 0.51 -11.78
C GLN A 226 -8.23 0.43 -12.79
N VAL A 227 -7.08 -0.08 -12.38
CA VAL A 227 -5.96 -0.43 -13.26
C VAL A 227 -6.16 -1.86 -13.75
N THR A 228 -6.44 -2.02 -15.04
CA THR A 228 -6.72 -3.32 -15.65
C THR A 228 -5.43 -4.12 -15.92
N PRO A 229 -5.52 -5.41 -16.30
CA PRO A 229 -4.33 -6.24 -16.50
C PRO A 229 -3.34 -5.68 -17.52
N ASN A 230 -2.05 -5.71 -17.18
CA ASN A 230 -0.94 -5.18 -18.00
C ASN A 230 -0.99 -3.65 -18.25
N SER A 231 -1.77 -2.92 -17.46
CA SER A 231 -1.89 -1.46 -17.51
C SER A 231 -1.16 -0.81 -16.34
N GLY A 232 -0.98 0.51 -16.38
CA GLY A 232 -0.23 1.24 -15.36
C GLY A 232 -0.84 2.59 -15.03
N LEU A 233 -0.91 2.90 -13.74
CA LEU A 233 -1.19 4.24 -13.22
C LEU A 233 0.10 4.81 -12.60
N PHE A 234 0.55 5.93 -13.13
CA PHE A 234 1.77 6.60 -12.68
C PHE A 234 1.45 8.01 -12.20
N VAL A 235 1.85 8.34 -10.98
CA VAL A 235 1.66 9.65 -10.35
C VAL A 235 3.01 10.21 -9.92
N THR A 236 3.26 11.48 -10.22
CA THR A 236 4.60 12.08 -10.06
C THR A 236 4.79 12.72 -8.69
N TYR A 237 3.74 13.33 -8.12
CA TYR A 237 3.73 13.97 -6.81
C TYR A 237 2.52 13.52 -5.96
N ASP A 238 1.41 14.25 -5.97
CA ASP A 238 0.32 13.99 -5.02
C ASP A 238 -0.66 12.93 -5.53
N LEU A 239 -0.96 11.95 -4.67
CA LEU A 239 -2.02 10.98 -4.91
C LEU A 239 -3.01 11.01 -3.75
N ILE A 240 -4.21 11.53 -4.00
CA ILE A 240 -5.34 11.46 -3.06
C ILE A 240 -6.40 10.60 -3.70
N ALA A 241 -6.73 9.44 -3.13
CA ALA A 241 -7.70 8.53 -3.73
C ALA A 241 -8.63 7.88 -2.72
N GLN A 242 -9.94 7.84 -3.00
CA GLN A 242 -10.87 7.09 -2.16
C GLN A 242 -10.66 5.58 -2.30
N ASN A 243 -10.66 5.07 -3.54
CA ASN A 243 -10.47 3.65 -3.83
C ASN A 243 -9.58 3.45 -5.06
N ILE A 244 -8.65 2.51 -4.98
CA ILE A 244 -7.83 2.05 -6.10
C ILE A 244 -7.91 0.52 -6.18
N TYR A 245 -8.21 0.01 -7.37
CA TYR A 245 -8.15 -1.40 -7.69
C TYR A 245 -7.05 -1.65 -8.71
N VAL A 246 -6.11 -2.53 -8.40
CA VAL A 246 -5.04 -2.95 -9.31
C VAL A 246 -5.24 -4.42 -9.62
N ASP A 247 -5.61 -4.71 -10.87
CA ASP A 247 -5.84 -6.07 -11.36
C ASP A 247 -4.52 -6.78 -11.68
N SER A 248 -4.55 -8.09 -11.90
CA SER A 248 -3.37 -8.93 -12.11
C SER A 248 -2.42 -8.37 -13.17
N GLN A 249 -1.11 -8.33 -12.90
CA GLN A 249 -0.10 -7.70 -13.77
C GLN A 249 -0.28 -6.19 -14.01
N GLY A 250 -1.22 -5.54 -13.31
CA GLY A 250 -1.32 -4.08 -13.27
C GLY A 250 -0.25 -3.46 -12.38
N LEU A 251 0.01 -2.18 -12.61
CA LEU A 251 0.99 -1.40 -11.86
C LEU A 251 0.38 -0.10 -11.35
N LEU A 252 0.56 0.18 -10.06
CA LEU A 252 0.44 1.52 -9.50
C LEU A 252 1.84 1.97 -9.06
N ALA A 253 2.27 3.15 -9.48
CA ALA A 253 3.55 3.72 -9.10
C ALA A 253 3.39 5.21 -8.79
N THR A 254 3.70 5.61 -7.56
CA THR A 254 3.77 7.02 -7.17
C THR A 254 5.21 7.41 -6.88
N ASN A 255 5.63 8.60 -7.31
CA ASN A 255 6.81 9.31 -6.81
C ASN A 255 8.13 8.53 -6.91
N GLN A 256 8.24 7.59 -7.86
CA GLN A 256 9.35 6.62 -7.91
C GLN A 256 10.74 7.26 -8.10
N TYR A 257 10.78 8.46 -8.69
CA TYR A 257 12.02 9.13 -9.09
C TYR A 257 12.12 10.59 -8.63
N GLN A 258 11.18 11.06 -7.79
CA GLN A 258 11.11 12.45 -7.37
C GLN A 258 11.44 12.57 -5.89
N THR A 259 12.29 13.53 -5.55
CA THR A 259 12.65 13.83 -4.15
C THR A 259 11.96 15.09 -3.63
N PHE A 260 11.63 16.05 -4.50
CA PHE A 260 10.96 17.31 -4.15
C PHE A 260 10.16 17.88 -5.34
N PRO A 261 8.99 18.51 -5.11
CA PRO A 261 8.30 19.32 -6.10
C PRO A 261 9.11 20.57 -6.47
N GLU A 262 8.89 21.12 -7.67
CA GLU A 262 9.60 22.32 -8.14
C GLU A 262 9.41 23.55 -7.23
N ASP A 263 8.28 23.62 -6.52
CA ASP A 263 7.92 24.71 -5.60
C ASP A 263 8.32 24.44 -4.13
N GLY A 264 8.85 23.26 -3.82
CA GLY A 264 9.21 22.84 -2.47
C GLY A 264 8.04 22.52 -1.55
N SER A 265 6.83 22.34 -2.08
CA SER A 265 5.67 21.84 -1.33
C SER A 265 5.88 20.39 -0.84
N PRO A 266 5.17 19.95 0.21
CA PRO A 266 5.23 18.55 0.63
C PRO A 266 4.50 17.64 -0.36
N ILE A 267 5.04 16.46 -0.61
CA ILE A 267 4.40 15.40 -1.38
C ILE A 267 3.51 14.57 -0.45
N VAL A 268 2.23 14.44 -0.78
CA VAL A 268 1.23 13.74 0.03
C VAL A 268 0.62 12.59 -0.75
N VAL A 269 0.66 11.40 -0.15
CA VAL A 269 -0.09 10.23 -0.61
C VAL A 269 -1.15 9.88 0.44
N ASN A 270 -2.42 9.94 0.06
CA ASN A 270 -3.55 9.57 0.91
C ASN A 270 -4.51 8.67 0.16
N VAL A 271 -4.58 7.39 0.53
CA VAL A 271 -5.46 6.42 -0.12
C VAL A 271 -6.41 5.79 0.88
N GLY A 272 -7.71 5.86 0.60
CA GLY A 272 -8.73 5.22 1.42
C GLY A 272 -8.60 3.70 1.38
N PHE A 273 -8.79 3.10 0.22
CA PHE A 273 -8.78 1.65 0.05
C PHE A 273 -7.97 1.22 -1.16
N ILE A 274 -7.13 0.21 -1.00
CA ILE A 274 -6.39 -0.42 -2.09
C ILE A 274 -6.71 -1.91 -2.14
N TRP A 275 -7.15 -2.37 -3.31
CA TRP A 275 -7.19 -3.79 -3.66
C TRP A 275 -6.12 -4.10 -4.69
N ASN A 276 -5.23 -5.02 -4.39
CA ASN A 276 -4.11 -5.40 -5.27
C ASN A 276 -4.15 -6.91 -5.51
N ASN A 277 -4.45 -7.33 -6.75
CA ASN A 277 -4.59 -8.73 -7.12
C ASN A 277 -3.25 -9.49 -7.18
N GLN A 278 -3.33 -10.81 -7.30
CA GLN A 278 -2.12 -11.62 -7.44
C GLN A 278 -1.34 -11.22 -8.70
N GLY A 279 -0.03 -11.00 -8.53
CA GLY A 279 0.89 -10.67 -9.62
C GLY A 279 0.88 -9.20 -10.06
N SER A 280 0.10 -8.33 -9.42
CA SER A 280 0.24 -6.89 -9.58
C SER A 280 1.18 -6.27 -8.55
N THR A 281 1.57 -5.02 -8.82
CA THR A 281 2.53 -4.27 -8.02
C THR A 281 1.97 -2.88 -7.71
N VAL A 282 2.03 -2.51 -6.44
CA VAL A 282 1.79 -1.16 -5.95
C VAL A 282 3.09 -0.65 -5.35
N THR A 283 3.61 0.45 -5.89
CA THR A 283 4.85 1.06 -5.41
C THR A 283 4.59 2.49 -5.00
N PHE A 284 4.92 2.80 -3.74
CA PHE A 284 4.98 4.15 -3.22
C PHE A 284 6.45 4.58 -3.13
N GLY A 285 6.79 5.61 -3.88
CA GLY A 285 8.08 6.29 -3.79
C GLY A 285 8.18 7.18 -2.54
N GLN A 286 9.20 8.05 -2.53
CA GLN A 286 9.40 8.99 -1.43
C GLN A 286 8.26 10.01 -1.38
N ALA A 287 7.72 10.24 -0.19
CA ALA A 287 6.75 11.29 0.10
C ALA A 287 6.93 11.76 1.55
N ASP A 288 6.50 12.99 1.85
CA ASP A 288 6.52 13.52 3.22
C ASP A 288 5.61 12.71 4.13
N VAL A 289 4.42 12.34 3.62
CA VAL A 289 3.45 11.50 4.32
C VAL A 289 2.78 10.54 3.37
N ILE A 290 2.72 9.25 3.76
CA ILE A 290 1.91 8.24 3.11
C ILE A 290 0.88 7.74 4.13
N THR A 291 -0.40 8.01 3.90
CA THR A 291 -1.51 7.50 4.71
C THR A 291 -2.36 6.57 3.87
N ILE A 292 -2.56 5.35 4.35
CA ILE A 292 -3.40 4.37 3.66
C ILE A 292 -4.38 3.79 4.68
N ASN A 293 -5.69 4.00 4.50
CA ASN A 293 -6.64 3.53 5.50
C ASN A 293 -6.73 2.00 5.47
N GLN A 294 -6.86 1.40 4.28
CA GLN A 294 -6.94 -0.05 4.17
C GLN A 294 -6.25 -0.59 2.92
N ILE A 295 -5.51 -1.70 3.09
CA ILE A 295 -4.90 -2.46 2.00
C ILE A 295 -5.36 -3.92 2.08
N ASN A 296 -5.88 -4.44 0.97
CA ASN A 296 -6.03 -5.86 0.73
C ASN A 296 -5.19 -6.25 -0.47
N SER A 297 -4.04 -6.87 -0.22
CA SER A 297 -3.08 -7.19 -1.28
C SER A 297 -2.78 -8.68 -1.33
N LEU A 298 -3.15 -9.31 -2.45
CA LEU A 298 -2.63 -10.61 -2.91
C LEU A 298 -1.41 -10.43 -3.83
N GLY A 299 -1.14 -9.20 -4.26
CA GLY A 299 0.03 -8.78 -5.02
C GLY A 299 1.13 -8.22 -4.13
N SER A 300 2.09 -7.53 -4.74
CA SER A 300 3.18 -6.86 -4.02
C SER A 300 2.86 -5.41 -3.70
N VAL A 301 3.17 -4.99 -2.48
CA VAL A 301 3.19 -3.57 -2.08
C VAL A 301 4.61 -3.20 -1.70
N GLN A 302 5.11 -2.09 -2.24
CA GLN A 302 6.49 -1.64 -2.08
C GLN A 302 6.51 -0.20 -1.60
N PHE A 303 7.37 0.09 -0.63
CA PHE A 303 7.68 1.45 -0.17
C PHE A 303 9.16 1.72 -0.44
N LEU A 304 9.45 2.85 -1.08
CA LEU A 304 10.79 3.28 -1.46
C LEU A 304 11.15 4.59 -0.77
N GLY A 305 12.38 4.69 -0.26
CA GLY A 305 12.91 5.93 0.31
C GLY A 305 12.40 6.21 1.72
N ASP A 306 12.66 7.43 2.19
CA ASP A 306 12.30 7.84 3.55
C ASP A 306 10.93 8.47 3.55
N SER A 307 10.00 7.82 4.24
CA SER A 307 8.64 8.31 4.36
C SER A 307 8.07 7.92 5.71
N VAL A 308 7.18 8.75 6.22
CA VAL A 308 6.30 8.38 7.33
C VAL A 308 5.08 7.70 6.74
N VAL A 309 5.04 6.39 6.85
CA VAL A 309 3.96 5.54 6.34
C VAL A 309 3.02 5.21 7.50
N THR A 310 1.73 5.50 7.33
CA THR A 310 0.69 5.18 8.31
C THR A 310 -0.38 4.33 7.66
N VAL A 311 -0.68 3.16 8.25
CA VAL A 311 -1.74 2.24 7.81
C VAL A 311 -2.77 2.09 8.92
N GLN A 312 -4.03 2.44 8.65
CA GLN A 312 -5.08 2.63 9.67
C GLN A 312 -6.32 1.73 9.52
N SER A 313 -6.19 0.40 9.59
CA SER A 313 -7.33 -0.54 9.73
C SER A 313 -6.84 -2.00 9.70
N GLN A 314 -7.78 -2.95 9.81
CA GLN A 314 -7.62 -4.38 9.47
C GLN A 314 -7.11 -4.58 8.03
N SER A 315 -5.83 -4.31 7.81
CA SER A 315 -5.14 -4.42 6.54
C SER A 315 -4.36 -5.71 6.49
N ASN A 316 -4.46 -6.41 5.36
CA ASN A 316 -3.78 -7.67 5.12
C ASN A 316 -2.81 -7.49 3.94
N PHE A 317 -1.53 -7.67 4.22
CA PHE A 317 -0.46 -7.64 3.24
C PHE A 317 0.05 -9.06 3.00
N THR A 318 -0.21 -9.64 1.83
CA THR A 318 0.42 -10.91 1.44
C THR A 318 1.92 -10.76 1.20
N LEU A 319 2.36 -9.66 0.57
CA LEU A 319 3.76 -9.42 0.28
C LEU A 319 4.11 -7.94 0.40
N PHE A 320 4.94 -7.63 1.39
CA PHE A 320 5.36 -6.30 1.77
C PHE A 320 6.87 -6.15 1.49
N TYR A 321 7.23 -5.38 0.48
CA TYR A 321 8.63 -5.06 0.19
C TYR A 321 9.01 -3.77 0.91
N LEU A 322 9.99 -3.89 1.80
CA LEU A 322 10.69 -2.74 2.38
C LEU A 322 11.93 -2.49 1.55
N ASN A 323 11.87 -1.50 0.66
CA ASN A 323 13.03 -1.12 -0.11
C ASN A 323 13.81 0.00 0.58
N THR A 324 14.94 -0.37 1.18
CA THR A 324 15.91 0.57 1.76
C THR A 324 17.10 0.85 0.82
N VAL A 325 17.02 0.50 -0.47
CA VAL A 325 18.21 0.39 -1.34
C VAL A 325 18.82 1.72 -1.74
N ASN A 326 18.10 2.84 -1.74
CA ASN A 326 18.57 3.94 -2.57
C ASN A 326 19.52 4.96 -1.94
N ASN A 327 19.66 5.07 -0.62
CA ASN A 327 20.71 5.92 -0.03
C ASN A 327 21.13 5.36 1.34
N ALA A 328 22.35 4.83 1.46
CA ALA A 328 22.96 4.67 2.77
C ALA A 328 23.40 6.06 3.27
N ASP A 329 22.45 6.85 3.76
CA ASP A 329 22.62 8.25 4.17
C ASP A 329 22.26 8.49 5.65
N GLY A 330 21.92 7.43 6.39
CA GLY A 330 21.59 7.48 7.82
C GLY A 330 20.13 7.86 8.12
N THR A 331 19.25 7.80 7.12
CA THR A 331 17.83 8.14 7.29
C THR A 331 17.02 7.06 7.99
N THR A 332 15.76 7.37 8.32
CA THR A 332 14.84 6.47 9.02
C THR A 332 13.51 6.38 8.28
N ALA A 333 13.13 5.17 7.88
CA ALA A 333 11.79 4.89 7.37
C ALA A 333 10.88 4.48 8.54
N ILE A 334 9.73 5.14 8.68
CA ILE A 334 8.81 4.94 9.81
C ILE A 334 7.49 4.36 9.31
N PHE A 335 7.11 3.21 9.85
CA PHE A 335 5.87 2.50 9.54
C PHE A 335 5.00 2.43 10.79
N ASN A 336 3.90 3.18 10.81
CA ASN A 336 2.89 3.15 11.87
C ASN A 336 1.72 2.27 11.42
N LEU A 337 1.59 1.10 12.01
CA LEU A 337 0.66 0.05 11.60
C LEU A 337 -0.40 -0.16 12.69
N ASN A 338 -1.68 -0.13 12.32
CA ASN A 338 -2.80 -0.32 13.24
C ASN A 338 -3.69 -1.48 12.79
N ASN A 339 -3.72 -2.57 13.55
CA ASN A 339 -4.41 -3.82 13.21
C ASN A 339 -3.97 -4.38 11.85
N THR A 340 -2.67 -4.41 11.61
CA THR A 340 -2.09 -4.79 10.32
C THR A 340 -1.43 -6.15 10.38
N SER A 341 -1.72 -6.99 9.39
CA SER A 341 -1.07 -8.29 9.20
C SER A 341 -0.14 -8.26 7.99
N ILE A 342 1.15 -8.55 8.19
CA ILE A 342 2.15 -8.69 7.13
C ILE A 342 2.59 -10.15 7.05
N GLU A 343 2.34 -10.79 5.91
CA GLU A 343 2.64 -12.20 5.68
C GLU A 343 4.12 -12.43 5.33
N THR A 344 4.65 -11.68 4.35
CA THR A 344 6.07 -11.73 3.98
C THR A 344 6.66 -10.32 3.89
N ILE A 345 7.81 -10.13 4.53
CA ILE A 345 8.71 -8.99 4.38
C ILE A 345 9.94 -9.43 3.60
N VAL A 346 10.15 -8.79 2.45
CA VAL A 346 11.40 -8.95 1.71
C VAL A 346 12.25 -7.71 1.94
N PRO A 347 13.35 -7.81 2.71
CA PRO A 347 14.28 -6.71 2.86
C PRO A 347 15.07 -6.56 1.56
N TYR A 348 15.08 -5.35 1.00
CA TYR A 348 15.97 -5.02 -0.10
C TYR A 348 17.24 -4.44 0.51
N THR A 349 18.21 -5.32 0.83
CA THR A 349 19.49 -4.91 1.43
C THR A 349 20.47 -4.49 0.34
N SER A 350 20.88 -3.21 0.33
CA SER A 350 22.18 -2.87 -0.21
C SER A 350 23.24 -3.33 0.79
N SER A 351 24.40 -3.78 0.31
CA SER A 351 25.52 -4.23 1.16
C SER A 351 26.15 -3.11 2.01
N SER A 352 25.58 -1.91 2.02
CA SER A 352 26.07 -0.70 2.69
C SER A 352 25.08 -0.06 3.67
N ALA A 353 23.96 -0.72 4.00
CA ALA A 353 22.80 -0.08 4.61
C ALA A 353 23.02 0.52 6.02
N GLU A 354 23.01 1.85 6.12
CA GLU A 354 22.91 2.64 7.37
C GLU A 354 21.46 3.06 7.72
N THR A 355 20.49 2.84 6.82
CA THR A 355 19.08 3.21 7.01
C THR A 355 18.43 2.36 8.10
N LEU A 356 17.79 3.02 9.06
CA LEU A 356 17.00 2.38 10.12
C LEU A 356 15.54 2.23 9.66
N VAL A 357 14.96 1.06 9.85
CA VAL A 357 13.52 0.84 9.66
C VAL A 357 12.84 0.75 11.02
N LEU A 358 11.87 1.63 11.28
CA LEU A 358 11.06 1.60 12.48
C LEU A 358 9.65 1.10 12.13
N ILE A 359 9.22 -0.01 12.73
CA ILE A 359 7.88 -0.56 12.55
C ILE A 359 7.15 -0.49 13.90
N SER A 360 6.17 0.39 13.99
CA SER A 360 5.38 0.64 15.20
C SER A 360 3.99 0.04 15.05
N TYR A 361 3.65 -0.96 15.85
CA TYR A 361 2.33 -1.60 15.86
C TYR A 361 1.41 -1.00 16.94
N THR A 362 0.15 -0.79 16.58
CA THR A 362 -0.95 -0.39 17.47
C THR A 362 -2.18 -1.31 17.27
N GLY A 363 -3.01 -1.47 18.30
CA GLY A 363 -4.22 -2.30 18.23
C GLY A 363 -3.96 -3.78 18.51
N GLU A 364 -5.01 -4.60 18.42
CA GLU A 364 -5.02 -5.97 18.95
C GLU A 364 -4.80 -7.06 17.88
N ASN A 365 -4.98 -6.73 16.59
CA ASN A 365 -4.96 -7.71 15.50
C ASN A 365 -3.74 -7.51 14.58
N ASN A 366 -2.54 -7.46 15.14
CA ASN A 366 -1.31 -7.34 14.34
C ASN A 366 -0.63 -8.69 14.15
N GLN A 367 -0.11 -8.92 12.94
CA GLN A 367 0.65 -10.13 12.61
C GLN A 367 1.92 -9.79 11.82
N LEU A 368 3.00 -10.50 12.13
CA LEU A 368 4.28 -10.41 11.43
C LEU A 368 4.80 -11.77 10.96
N GLY A 369 5.00 -11.89 9.65
CA GLY A 369 5.83 -12.91 9.02
C GLY A 369 5.23 -14.30 8.91
N SER A 370 3.95 -14.44 8.53
CA SER A 370 3.24 -15.74 8.50
C SER A 370 3.67 -16.74 7.42
N THR A 371 4.35 -16.30 6.35
CA THR A 371 4.96 -17.21 5.36
C THR A 371 6.32 -16.69 4.86
N GLY A 372 7.21 -17.62 4.48
CA GLY A 372 8.56 -17.31 4.00
C GLY A 372 9.56 -16.96 5.12
N ILE A 373 10.84 -16.86 4.76
CA ILE A 373 11.90 -16.41 5.66
C ILE A 373 11.98 -14.89 5.59
N ASN A 374 11.61 -14.22 6.68
CA ASN A 374 11.64 -12.77 6.80
C ASN A 374 12.93 -12.35 7.50
N SER A 375 13.93 -11.89 6.73
CA SER A 375 15.12 -11.28 7.33
C SER A 375 14.85 -9.79 7.54
N LEU A 376 15.00 -9.31 8.78
CA LEU A 376 14.88 -7.90 9.13
C LEU A 376 16.27 -7.40 9.49
N VAL A 377 16.75 -6.39 8.78
CA VAL A 377 18.10 -5.83 8.92
C VAL A 377 17.97 -4.37 9.30
N ASN A 378 18.73 -3.92 10.31
CA ASN A 378 18.59 -2.59 10.93
C ASN A 378 17.11 -2.18 11.13
N THR A 379 16.32 -3.09 11.70
CA THR A 379 14.89 -2.89 11.91
C THR A 379 14.56 -2.93 13.39
N THR A 380 13.89 -1.89 13.89
CA THR A 380 13.32 -1.85 15.23
C THR A 380 11.81 -2.05 15.13
N VAL A 381 11.31 -3.14 15.71
CA VAL A 381 9.87 -3.37 15.87
C VAL A 381 9.44 -2.88 17.24
N VAL A 382 8.51 -1.93 17.30
CA VAL A 382 7.94 -1.39 18.53
C VAL A 382 6.49 -1.83 18.65
N VAL A 383 6.12 -2.44 19.77
CA VAL A 383 4.72 -2.75 20.10
C VAL A 383 4.25 -1.71 21.12
N ASN A 384 3.30 -0.86 20.70
CA ASN A 384 2.80 0.23 21.53
C ASN A 384 1.97 -0.27 22.71
N PRO A 385 1.70 0.59 23.72
CA PRO A 385 0.82 0.23 24.83
C PRO A 385 -0.54 -0.28 24.36
N ASP A 386 -1.13 -1.17 25.16
CA ASP A 386 -2.43 -1.80 24.89
C ASP A 386 -2.54 -2.49 23.50
N SER A 387 -1.40 -2.87 22.92
CA SER A 387 -1.33 -3.48 21.59
C SER A 387 -0.78 -4.89 21.63
N VAL A 388 -1.20 -5.70 20.66
CA VAL A 388 -0.79 -7.10 20.52
C VAL A 388 -0.13 -7.32 19.17
N LEU A 389 1.05 -7.93 19.16
CA LEU A 389 1.74 -8.40 17.97
C LEU A 389 1.86 -9.93 18.00
N THR A 390 1.39 -10.58 16.94
CA THR A 390 1.44 -12.03 16.81
C THR A 390 2.42 -12.47 15.72
N LEU A 391 3.30 -13.40 16.04
CA LEU A 391 4.14 -14.16 15.13
C LEU A 391 3.64 -15.61 15.21
N ASN A 392 2.79 -16.01 14.26
CA ASN A 392 2.17 -17.35 14.26
C ASN A 392 2.58 -18.11 13.00
N ASN A 393 3.18 -19.29 13.18
CA ASN A 393 3.83 -20.07 12.13
C ASN A 393 4.87 -19.27 11.34
N SER A 394 5.52 -18.31 12.00
CA SER A 394 6.41 -17.34 11.36
C SER A 394 7.86 -17.83 11.33
N GLN A 395 8.60 -17.46 10.29
CA GLN A 395 10.06 -17.58 10.23
C GLN A 395 10.67 -16.18 10.10
N VAL A 396 11.19 -15.64 11.20
CA VAL A 396 11.69 -14.25 11.26
C VAL A 396 13.12 -14.22 11.81
N SER A 397 14.02 -13.51 11.13
CA SER A 397 15.41 -13.35 11.54
C SER A 397 15.77 -11.87 11.59
N PHE A 398 15.90 -11.33 12.81
CA PHE A 398 16.44 -10.01 13.09
C PHE A 398 17.96 -10.06 13.07
N ALA A 399 18.60 -9.26 12.22
CA ALA A 399 20.05 -9.23 12.03
C ALA A 399 20.62 -7.80 12.16
N GLN A 400 21.93 -7.71 12.41
CA GLN A 400 22.63 -6.43 12.68
C GLN A 400 22.00 -5.71 13.88
N ASN A 401 21.69 -4.42 13.79
CA ASN A 401 21.13 -3.62 14.90
C ASN A 401 19.61 -3.78 15.06
N SER A 402 19.04 -4.92 14.67
CA SER A 402 17.60 -5.12 14.68
C SER A 402 17.10 -5.58 16.05
N THR A 403 15.98 -5.04 16.51
CA THR A 403 15.44 -5.30 17.84
C THR A 403 13.90 -5.39 17.85
N ILE A 404 13.36 -6.01 18.90
CA ILE A 404 11.94 -5.94 19.24
C ILE A 404 11.83 -5.26 20.61
N SER A 405 11.08 -4.17 20.67
CA SER A 405 10.82 -3.41 21.88
C SER A 405 9.32 -3.45 22.20
N LEU A 406 9.01 -3.83 23.45
CA LEU A 406 7.66 -3.89 23.97
C LEU A 406 7.47 -2.71 24.92
N LEU A 407 6.52 -1.82 24.62
CA LEU A 407 6.13 -0.74 25.54
C LEU A 407 5.19 -1.28 26.64
N PRO A 408 5.04 -0.58 27.78
CA PRO A 408 4.23 -1.06 28.90
C PRO A 408 2.82 -1.50 28.50
N VAL A 409 2.35 -2.59 29.11
CA VAL A 409 1.02 -3.20 28.89
C VAL A 409 0.84 -3.83 27.49
N SER A 410 1.85 -3.79 26.63
CA SER A 410 1.82 -4.48 25.33
C SER A 410 2.02 -6.00 25.45
N THR A 411 1.65 -6.74 24.39
CA THR A 411 1.85 -8.18 24.31
C THR A 411 2.46 -8.62 22.99
N VAL A 412 3.48 -9.47 23.04
CA VAL A 412 4.00 -10.21 21.87
C VAL A 412 3.69 -11.69 22.05
N ILE A 413 3.14 -12.32 21.02
CA ILE A 413 2.82 -13.75 20.98
C ILE A 413 3.62 -14.41 19.86
N ILE A 414 4.50 -15.34 20.20
CA ILE A 414 5.29 -16.16 19.29
C ILE A 414 4.75 -17.60 19.40
N ALA A 415 4.07 -18.08 18.36
CA ALA A 415 3.42 -19.39 18.35
C ALA A 415 3.80 -20.20 17.10
N GLY A 416 4.17 -21.48 17.23
CA GLY A 416 4.53 -22.32 16.09
C GLY A 416 5.69 -21.78 15.23
N SER A 417 6.52 -20.89 15.78
CA SER A 417 7.41 -20.02 15.01
C SER A 417 8.90 -20.30 15.25
N GLN A 418 9.73 -19.88 14.30
CA GLN A 418 11.17 -19.78 14.44
C GLN A 418 11.57 -18.31 14.38
N VAL A 419 12.08 -17.77 15.49
CA VAL A 419 12.48 -16.37 15.60
C VAL A 419 13.95 -16.29 16.00
N THR A 420 14.78 -15.60 15.23
CA THR A 420 16.17 -15.28 15.59
C THR A 420 16.27 -13.78 15.88
N VAL A 421 16.75 -13.42 17.06
CA VAL A 421 16.91 -12.02 17.52
C VAL A 421 17.97 -11.98 18.61
N GLU A 422 18.83 -10.95 18.65
CA GLU A 422 19.91 -10.92 19.64
C GLU A 422 19.37 -10.92 21.09
N ASN A 423 18.42 -10.03 21.37
CA ASN A 423 17.77 -9.93 22.67
C ASN A 423 16.33 -9.40 22.54
N ILE A 424 15.43 -9.94 23.34
CA ILE A 424 14.10 -9.38 23.59
C ILE A 424 14.06 -8.87 25.03
N THR A 425 13.91 -7.56 25.19
CA THR A 425 13.68 -6.94 26.51
C THR A 425 12.19 -6.70 26.72
N VAL A 426 11.68 -7.12 27.88
CA VAL A 426 10.27 -7.02 28.27
C VAL A 426 10.18 -6.29 29.61
N GLU A 427 9.64 -5.07 29.58
CA GLU A 427 9.45 -4.20 30.75
C GLU A 427 7.95 -3.83 30.83
N GLU A 428 7.32 -4.09 31.98
CA GLU A 428 5.87 -3.89 32.19
C GLU A 428 4.95 -4.48 31.08
N ALA A 429 5.44 -5.41 30.27
CA ALA A 429 4.77 -5.99 29.11
C ALA A 429 4.73 -7.53 29.19
N THR A 430 4.09 -8.18 28.22
CA THR A 430 3.99 -9.65 28.18
C THR A 430 4.61 -10.23 26.92
N LEU A 431 5.50 -11.21 27.08
CA LEU A 431 5.99 -12.08 26.01
C LEU A 431 5.43 -13.48 26.21
N ASN A 432 4.72 -14.00 25.21
CA ASN A 432 4.22 -15.37 25.18
C ASN A 432 4.91 -16.14 24.06
N VAL A 433 5.59 -17.22 24.39
CA VAL A 433 6.28 -18.11 23.45
C VAL A 433 5.71 -19.52 23.62
N ALA A 434 5.10 -20.05 22.58
CA ALA A 434 4.43 -21.34 22.60
C ALA A 434 4.81 -22.17 21.36
N ASP A 435 5.17 -23.44 21.55
CA ASP A 435 5.49 -24.36 20.44
C ASP A 435 6.50 -23.75 19.43
N SER A 436 7.51 -23.04 19.93
CA SER A 436 8.38 -22.18 19.11
C SER A 436 9.85 -22.34 19.47
N ASN A 437 10.71 -21.99 18.50
CA ASN A 437 12.15 -21.90 18.69
C ASN A 437 12.60 -20.44 18.63
N LEU A 438 13.12 -19.92 19.74
CA LEU A 438 13.63 -18.56 19.89
C LEU A 438 15.17 -18.58 19.96
N ASP A 439 15.84 -18.22 18.89
CA ASP A 439 17.29 -18.04 18.89
C ASP A 439 17.66 -16.63 19.34
N GLY A 440 17.76 -16.44 20.67
CA GLY A 440 17.95 -15.13 21.26
C GLY A 440 17.85 -15.09 22.78
N THR A 441 18.43 -14.06 23.40
CA THR A 441 18.31 -13.82 24.84
C THR A 441 16.94 -13.23 25.17
N VAL A 442 16.36 -13.62 26.30
CA VAL A 442 15.12 -13.02 26.82
C VAL A 442 15.42 -12.35 28.15
N SER A 443 15.16 -11.05 28.24
CA SER A 443 15.39 -10.25 29.44
C SER A 443 14.06 -9.67 29.91
N ILE A 444 13.55 -10.14 31.06
CA ILE A 444 12.30 -9.68 31.67
C ILE A 444 12.64 -8.83 32.89
N VAL A 445 12.23 -7.58 32.88
CA VAL A 445 12.58 -6.61 33.93
C VAL A 445 11.32 -5.91 34.43
N ASP A 446 11.36 -5.39 35.66
CA ASP A 446 10.44 -4.39 36.21
C ASP A 446 8.96 -4.62 35.83
N GLY A 447 8.35 -5.68 36.37
CA GLY A 447 6.93 -6.01 36.16
C GLY A 447 6.61 -6.76 34.87
N GLY A 448 7.60 -6.99 34.01
CA GLY A 448 7.47 -7.79 32.78
C GLY A 448 7.05 -9.23 33.04
N ARG A 449 6.41 -9.84 32.05
CA ARG A 449 5.87 -11.22 32.13
C ARG A 449 6.33 -12.07 30.97
N LEU A 450 6.76 -13.30 31.27
CA LEU A 450 7.07 -14.33 30.29
C LEU A 450 6.12 -15.52 30.45
N LEU A 451 5.50 -15.95 29.36
CA LEU A 451 4.85 -17.26 29.24
C LEU A 451 5.68 -18.06 28.24
N PHE A 452 6.26 -19.18 28.66
CA PHE A 452 7.13 -20.01 27.83
C PHE A 452 6.66 -21.45 27.89
N ASN A 453 6.12 -21.98 26.80
CA ASN A 453 5.41 -23.25 26.79
C ASN A 453 5.82 -24.10 25.59
N VAL A 454 6.20 -25.36 25.80
CA VAL A 454 6.60 -26.27 24.72
C VAL A 454 7.62 -25.62 23.76
N SER A 455 8.61 -24.91 24.31
CA SER A 455 9.45 -24.01 23.52
C SER A 455 10.93 -24.23 23.80
N THR A 456 11.76 -23.80 22.85
CA THR A 456 13.22 -23.83 22.98
C THR A 456 13.80 -22.44 22.81
N THR A 457 14.81 -22.09 23.61
CA THR A 457 15.68 -20.95 23.33
C THR A 457 17.14 -21.38 23.26
N THR A 458 17.89 -20.78 22.35
CA THR A 458 19.34 -21.04 22.19
C THR A 458 20.18 -20.32 23.25
N SER A 459 19.62 -19.31 23.90
CA SER A 459 20.34 -18.41 24.79
C SER A 459 19.72 -18.40 26.19
N SER A 460 20.10 -17.42 27.01
CA SER A 460 19.69 -17.32 28.40
C SER A 460 18.36 -16.60 28.57
N VAL A 461 17.70 -16.87 29.70
CA VAL A 461 16.53 -16.14 30.18
C VAL A 461 16.92 -15.45 31.48
N TYR A 462 16.80 -14.11 31.51
CA TYR A 462 17.09 -13.26 32.66
C TYR A 462 15.80 -12.65 33.19
N LEU A 463 15.59 -12.75 34.50
CA LEU A 463 14.50 -12.12 35.22
C LEU A 463 15.09 -11.22 36.31
N SER A 464 14.67 -9.96 36.37
CA SER A 464 15.01 -9.02 37.44
C SER A 464 13.82 -8.15 37.87
N GLY A 465 13.93 -7.46 39.01
CA GLY A 465 12.85 -6.67 39.57
C GLY A 465 11.59 -7.49 39.86
N GLU A 466 10.40 -6.87 39.83
CA GLU A 466 9.11 -7.55 40.06
C GLU A 466 8.61 -8.39 38.86
N SER A 467 9.53 -8.94 38.07
CA SER A 467 9.21 -9.75 36.89
C SER A 467 8.68 -11.15 37.24
N LYS A 468 7.88 -11.72 36.32
CA LYS A 468 7.32 -13.06 36.49
C LYS A 468 7.41 -13.91 35.23
N ALA A 469 7.91 -15.14 35.34
CA ALA A 469 7.82 -16.15 34.28
C ALA A 469 6.87 -17.29 34.66
N TYR A 470 6.15 -17.80 33.67
CA TYR A 470 5.45 -19.08 33.70
C TYR A 470 6.08 -19.97 32.62
N LEU A 471 6.75 -21.04 33.05
CA LEU A 471 7.50 -21.95 32.20
C LEU A 471 6.83 -23.33 32.23
N ALA A 472 6.21 -23.74 31.14
CA ALA A 472 5.50 -25.02 31.04
C ALA A 472 6.29 -26.04 30.23
N ALA A 473 6.57 -27.18 30.85
CA ALA A 473 7.30 -28.29 30.25
C ALA A 473 6.48 -28.98 29.12
N PRO A 474 7.14 -29.62 28.14
CA PRO A 474 8.60 -29.69 27.98
C PRO A 474 9.20 -28.37 27.48
N PHE A 475 10.37 -27.98 27.96
CA PHE A 475 11.07 -26.82 27.40
C PHE A 475 12.58 -26.96 27.50
N THR A 476 13.30 -26.21 26.66
CA THR A 476 14.77 -26.17 26.68
C THR A 476 15.29 -24.75 26.65
N ILE A 477 16.21 -24.42 27.55
CA ILE A 477 16.99 -23.17 27.55
C ILE A 477 18.44 -23.58 27.35
N ASN A 478 19.05 -23.29 26.19
CA ASN A 478 20.45 -23.64 25.93
C ASN A 478 21.44 -22.68 26.60
N GLY A 479 20.99 -21.48 27.01
CA GLY A 479 21.72 -20.65 27.97
C GLY A 479 21.37 -20.99 29.42
N GLY A 480 21.48 -20.00 30.30
CA GLY A 480 21.09 -20.13 31.70
C GLY A 480 19.72 -19.53 32.01
N LEU A 481 19.16 -19.88 33.17
CA LEU A 481 17.99 -19.24 33.77
C LEU A 481 18.45 -18.48 35.01
N TYR A 482 18.32 -17.16 34.97
CA TYR A 482 18.81 -16.26 36.02
C TYR A 482 17.64 -15.48 36.60
N LEU A 483 17.39 -15.64 37.90
CA LEU A 483 16.41 -14.87 38.65
C LEU A 483 17.14 -14.00 39.67
N VAL A 484 16.90 -12.70 39.60
CA VAL A 484 17.54 -11.66 40.42
C VAL A 484 16.47 -10.76 41.04
N ASP A 485 16.75 -10.16 42.20
CA ASP A 485 15.86 -9.29 42.96
C ASP A 485 14.53 -9.98 43.32
N SER A 486 13.42 -9.24 43.30
CA SER A 486 12.07 -9.74 43.63
C SER A 486 11.42 -10.59 42.53
N SER A 487 12.20 -11.13 41.60
CA SER A 487 11.67 -11.87 40.45
C SER A 487 11.18 -13.27 40.82
N SER A 488 10.27 -13.80 40.02
CA SER A 488 9.72 -15.13 40.25
C SER A 488 9.51 -15.93 38.96
N ALA A 489 9.74 -17.24 39.03
CA ALA A 489 9.35 -18.17 37.97
C ALA A 489 8.47 -19.29 38.52
N ASP A 490 7.41 -19.64 37.81
CA ASP A 490 6.59 -20.83 38.07
C ASP A 490 6.88 -21.85 36.97
N ILE A 491 7.44 -22.99 37.34
CA ILE A 491 7.72 -24.11 36.44
C ILE A 491 6.59 -25.14 36.59
N TYR A 492 5.79 -25.29 35.54
CA TYR A 492 4.85 -26.39 35.42
C TYR A 492 5.52 -27.61 34.78
N ILE A 493 5.62 -28.68 35.55
CA ILE A 493 6.09 -30.00 35.09
C ILE A 493 4.88 -30.80 34.62
N ASP A 494 4.90 -31.23 33.36
CA ASP A 494 3.83 -31.99 32.74
C ASP A 494 3.89 -33.50 33.06
N GLN A 495 5.11 -34.03 33.27
CA GLN A 495 5.35 -35.43 33.63
C GLN A 495 6.42 -35.56 34.70
N LEU A 496 6.10 -36.28 35.77
CA LEU A 496 7.05 -36.59 36.84
C LEU A 496 8.08 -37.62 36.38
N SER A 497 9.37 -37.28 36.47
CA SER A 497 10.46 -38.19 36.09
C SER A 497 11.13 -38.83 37.30
N LEU A 498 11.26 -40.16 37.30
CA LEU A 498 12.05 -40.93 38.28
C LEU A 498 13.43 -41.36 37.74
N ILE A 499 13.73 -41.05 36.48
CA ILE A 499 14.99 -41.39 35.82
C ILE A 499 15.57 -40.15 35.13
N THR A 500 16.90 -40.08 35.04
CA THR A 500 17.59 -38.88 34.56
C THR A 500 17.40 -38.60 33.07
N SER A 501 17.08 -39.61 32.26
CA SER A 501 16.95 -39.50 30.80
C SER A 501 15.61 -38.94 30.30
N THR A 502 14.62 -38.76 31.18
CA THR A 502 13.25 -38.34 30.80
C THR A 502 12.83 -37.01 31.43
N VAL A 503 13.79 -36.19 31.88
CA VAL A 503 13.51 -34.88 32.48
C VAL A 503 13.09 -33.91 31.38
N SER A 504 11.88 -33.34 31.50
CA SER A 504 11.25 -32.50 30.47
C SER A 504 11.66 -31.03 30.53
N VAL A 505 12.32 -30.59 31.61
CA VAL A 505 12.90 -29.25 31.75
C VAL A 505 14.42 -29.34 31.62
N GLN A 506 14.96 -28.74 30.57
CA GLN A 506 16.39 -28.82 30.24
C GLN A 506 17.01 -27.42 30.15
N ILE A 507 17.98 -27.12 31.00
CA ILE A 507 18.67 -25.82 31.02
C ILE A 507 20.17 -26.06 30.87
N GLN A 508 20.76 -25.86 29.70
CA GLN A 508 22.15 -26.24 29.46
C GLN A 508 23.14 -25.37 30.27
N GLY A 509 22.82 -24.10 30.48
CA GLY A 509 23.57 -23.15 31.32
C GLY A 509 23.16 -23.18 32.79
N LEU A 510 23.61 -22.18 33.56
CA LEU A 510 23.39 -22.08 35.01
C LEU A 510 21.90 -21.88 35.34
N ILE A 511 21.42 -22.50 36.41
CA ILE A 511 20.17 -22.08 37.08
C ILE A 511 20.60 -21.30 38.32
N SER A 512 20.30 -20.00 38.37
CA SER A 512 20.75 -19.10 39.43
C SER A 512 19.58 -18.35 40.04
N LEU A 513 19.43 -18.48 41.35
CA LEU A 513 18.48 -17.72 42.15
C LEU A 513 19.27 -16.88 43.15
N ASP A 514 19.14 -15.56 43.07
CA ASP A 514 19.64 -14.67 44.13
C ASP A 514 18.80 -14.76 45.40
N THR A 515 19.22 -14.15 46.51
CA THR A 515 18.56 -14.24 47.83
C THR A 515 17.07 -13.83 47.87
N TYR A 516 16.58 -12.99 46.96
CA TYR A 516 15.21 -12.46 46.98
C TYR A 516 14.28 -13.12 45.96
N SER A 517 14.84 -13.82 44.98
CA SER A 517 14.09 -14.49 43.93
C SER A 517 13.40 -15.78 44.40
N GLN A 518 12.36 -16.17 43.68
CA GLN A 518 11.58 -17.37 43.98
C GLN A 518 11.33 -18.24 42.74
N LEU A 519 11.52 -19.54 42.90
CA LEU A 519 11.13 -20.57 41.95
C LEU A 519 10.00 -21.40 42.54
N THR A 520 8.85 -21.36 41.90
CA THR A 520 7.71 -22.20 42.27
C THR A 520 7.63 -23.36 41.28
N VAL A 521 7.36 -24.57 41.78
CA VAL A 521 7.18 -25.75 40.97
C VAL A 521 5.73 -26.22 41.10
N THR A 522 5.10 -26.49 39.97
CA THR A 522 3.77 -27.07 39.89
C THR A 522 3.86 -28.42 39.19
N VAL A 523 3.29 -29.47 39.77
CA VAL A 523 3.21 -30.82 39.19
C VAL A 523 1.75 -31.18 38.85
N PRO A 524 1.48 -32.15 37.95
CA PRO A 524 0.14 -32.37 37.41
C PRO A 524 -0.87 -32.85 38.47
N ASN A 525 -0.40 -33.67 39.42
CA ASN A 525 -1.20 -34.19 40.52
C ASN A 525 -0.32 -34.50 41.75
N ALA A 526 -0.62 -33.86 42.88
CA ALA A 526 0.14 -34.05 44.12
C ALA A 526 0.06 -35.49 44.66
N ASN A 527 -1.01 -36.23 44.34
CA ASN A 527 -1.20 -37.61 44.80
C ASN A 527 -0.24 -38.60 44.12
N ASP A 528 0.39 -38.20 43.01
CA ASP A 528 1.36 -39.03 42.30
C ASP A 528 2.75 -39.00 42.96
N LEU A 529 2.93 -38.11 43.95
CA LEU A 529 4.14 -38.02 44.75
C LEU A 529 4.17 -39.12 45.82
N VAL A 530 5.13 -40.03 45.69
CA VAL A 530 5.32 -41.17 46.60
C VAL A 530 6.36 -40.81 47.65
N LEU A 531 6.03 -41.07 48.93
CA LEU A 531 6.92 -40.85 50.06
C LEU A 531 8.31 -41.49 49.85
N GLY A 532 9.35 -40.67 50.03
CA GLY A 532 10.75 -41.09 49.91
C GLY A 532 11.23 -41.36 48.48
N LYS A 533 10.41 -41.13 47.44
CA LYS A 533 10.86 -41.16 46.04
C LYS A 533 11.39 -39.79 45.64
N THR A 534 12.51 -39.81 44.92
CA THR A 534 13.13 -38.62 44.35
C THR A 534 12.70 -38.47 42.91
N TYR A 535 12.11 -37.33 42.60
CA TYR A 535 11.69 -36.92 41.26
C TYR A 535 12.68 -35.90 40.71
N TYR A 536 13.11 -36.10 39.46
CA TYR A 536 14.00 -35.19 38.75
C TYR A 536 13.13 -34.17 38.00
N LEU A 537 13.21 -32.90 38.41
CA LEU A 537 12.33 -31.84 37.90
C LEU A 537 12.95 -31.08 36.73
N ALA A 538 14.21 -30.69 36.89
CA ALA A 538 14.98 -29.96 35.89
C ALA A 538 16.42 -30.48 35.87
N LEU A 539 17.04 -30.49 34.68
CA LEU A 539 18.46 -30.78 34.51
C LEU A 539 19.22 -29.53 34.09
N SER A 540 20.49 -29.47 34.47
CA SER A 540 21.44 -28.48 33.98
C SER A 540 22.86 -29.00 33.80
N HIS A 541 23.53 -28.59 32.72
CA HIS A 541 24.94 -28.92 32.48
C HIS A 541 25.91 -27.93 33.16
N SER A 542 25.38 -26.93 33.85
CA SER A 542 26.10 -26.02 34.73
C SER A 542 25.55 -26.13 36.17
N PRO A 543 26.18 -25.53 37.18
CA PRO A 543 25.69 -25.60 38.55
C PRO A 543 24.23 -25.11 38.70
N ILE A 544 23.56 -25.58 39.76
CA ILE A 544 22.27 -25.04 40.21
C ILE A 544 22.55 -24.35 41.54
N THR A 545 22.43 -23.02 41.57
CA THR A 545 22.72 -22.18 42.73
C THR A 545 21.42 -21.72 43.37
N ILE A 546 21.21 -22.12 44.62
CA ILE A 546 20.08 -21.72 45.48
C ILE A 546 20.70 -21.17 46.76
N ASP A 547 20.57 -19.86 46.98
CA ASP A 547 21.26 -19.13 48.05
C ASP A 547 20.64 -19.35 49.44
N VAL A 548 19.31 -19.47 49.54
CA VAL A 548 18.62 -19.64 50.82
C VAL A 548 17.58 -20.77 50.80
N ASN A 549 17.35 -21.35 51.98
CA ASN A 549 16.27 -22.31 52.17
C ASN A 549 14.90 -21.63 51.89
N ASN A 550 14.02 -22.32 51.17
CA ASN A 550 12.67 -21.90 50.75
C ASN A 550 12.55 -21.02 49.48
N GLN A 551 13.62 -20.82 48.71
CA GLN A 551 13.48 -20.16 47.39
C GLN A 551 12.78 -21.04 46.37
N VAL A 552 12.84 -22.36 46.57
CA VAL A 552 12.12 -23.34 45.75
C VAL A 552 10.93 -23.85 46.55
N THR A 553 9.72 -23.71 45.99
CA THR A 553 8.48 -24.13 46.64
C THR A 553 7.62 -24.99 45.72
N LEU A 554 6.66 -25.72 46.28
CA LEU A 554 5.70 -26.53 45.53
C LEU A 554 4.31 -25.87 45.62
N THR A 555 3.67 -25.58 44.48
CA THR A 555 2.31 -25.03 44.43
C THR A 555 1.27 -26.03 44.94
N ASN A 556 1.45 -27.31 44.62
CA ASN A 556 0.49 -28.34 44.96
C ASN A 556 0.33 -28.49 46.48
N SER A 557 -0.93 -28.51 46.95
CA SER A 557 -1.23 -28.81 48.35
C SER A 557 -0.90 -30.27 48.66
N LEU A 558 -0.04 -30.51 49.65
CA LEU A 558 0.28 -31.85 50.14
C LEU A 558 -0.60 -32.24 51.33
N PRO A 559 -0.88 -33.53 51.54
CA PRO A 559 -1.56 -34.02 52.73
C PRO A 559 -0.86 -33.58 54.03
N SER A 560 -1.62 -33.43 55.10
CA SER A 560 -1.08 -33.05 56.42
C SER A 560 0.05 -33.99 56.84
N LYS A 561 1.20 -33.42 57.26
CA LYS A 561 2.47 -34.09 57.65
C LYS A 561 3.37 -34.56 56.52
N ILE A 562 2.99 -34.36 55.26
CA ILE A 562 3.88 -34.53 54.11
C ILE A 562 4.40 -33.15 53.71
N VAL A 563 5.71 -33.01 53.56
CA VAL A 563 6.33 -31.76 53.08
C VAL A 563 7.21 -32.01 51.86
N PRO A 564 7.34 -31.02 50.95
CA PRO A 564 8.28 -31.10 49.85
C PRO A 564 9.70 -30.82 50.37
N GLN A 565 10.67 -31.58 49.88
CA GLN A 565 12.08 -31.33 50.08
C GLN A 565 12.75 -31.18 48.71
N PHE A 566 13.21 -29.97 48.41
CA PHE A 566 13.98 -29.68 47.22
C PHE A 566 15.47 -29.84 47.51
N ALA A 567 16.20 -30.43 46.56
CA ALA A 567 17.65 -30.61 46.65
C ALA A 567 18.30 -30.56 45.26
N THR A 568 19.58 -30.21 45.22
CA THR A 568 20.41 -30.34 44.02
C THR A 568 21.29 -31.59 44.12
N THR A 569 21.44 -32.31 43.02
CA THR A 569 22.33 -33.49 42.94
C THR A 569 23.06 -33.51 41.61
N THR A 570 24.26 -34.07 41.57
CA THR A 570 25.07 -34.19 40.34
C THR A 570 25.24 -35.67 40.00
N ILE A 571 24.84 -36.07 38.81
CA ILE A 571 24.96 -37.43 38.28
C ILE A 571 25.60 -37.33 36.89
N ASP A 572 26.69 -38.06 36.65
CA ASP A 572 27.39 -38.08 35.35
C ASP A 572 27.71 -36.68 34.80
N TYR A 573 28.17 -35.78 35.66
CA TYR A 573 28.49 -34.37 35.36
C TYR A 573 27.29 -33.47 34.98
N VAL A 574 26.06 -33.97 35.11
CA VAL A 574 24.83 -33.21 34.95
C VAL A 574 24.23 -32.92 36.33
N ASN A 575 23.81 -31.68 36.56
CA ASN A 575 23.17 -31.24 37.79
C ASN A 575 21.65 -31.34 37.65
N TYR A 576 20.97 -31.73 38.73
CA TYR A 576 19.53 -31.91 38.74
C TYR A 576 18.90 -31.18 39.93
N LEU A 577 17.81 -30.46 39.67
CA LEU A 577 16.87 -30.03 40.70
C LEU A 577 15.92 -31.20 40.97
N THR A 578 15.85 -31.63 42.22
CA THR A 578 15.07 -32.79 42.63
C THR A 578 14.04 -32.44 43.68
N LEU A 579 12.94 -33.18 43.68
CA LEU A 579 11.88 -33.12 44.68
C LEU A 579 11.75 -34.49 45.34
N THR A 580 11.81 -34.53 46.66
CA THR A 580 11.42 -35.69 47.46
C THR A 580 10.33 -35.25 48.44
N VAL A 581 9.25 -36.01 48.56
CA VAL A 581 8.26 -35.76 49.61
C VAL A 581 8.58 -36.61 50.83
N ILE A 582 8.67 -35.97 51.99
CA ILE A 582 9.04 -36.60 53.26
C ILE A 582 7.93 -36.46 54.30
N TYR A 583 7.94 -37.35 55.28
CA TYR A 583 7.04 -37.32 56.41
C TYR A 583 7.69 -36.60 57.59
N ILE A 584 7.01 -35.60 58.18
CA ILE A 584 7.45 -34.98 59.42
C ILE A 584 6.73 -35.64 60.60
N GLN A 585 7.48 -36.30 61.48
CA GLN A 585 7.00 -36.67 62.81
C GLN A 585 7.15 -35.47 63.74
N ASN A 586 6.06 -35.05 64.37
CA ASN A 586 6.06 -33.99 65.38
C ASN A 586 7.03 -34.30 66.53
#